data_AF-K1SKC7-F1
#
_entry.id   AF-K1SKC7-F1
#
_cell.length_a   1.000
_cell.length_b   1.000
_cell.length_c   1.000
_cell.angle_alpha   90.00
_cell.angle_beta   90.00
_cell.angle_gamma   90.00
#
_symmetry.space_group_name_H-M   'P 1'
#
loop_
_entity.id
_entity.type
_entity.pdbx_description
1 polymer ?
#
loop_
_entity_poly.entity_id
_entity_poly.type
_entity_poly.pdbx_seq_one_letter_code
_entity_poly.pdbx_strand_id
1 'polypeptide(L)'
;KRVIIATSYANNFDVGSTVNVGTDKERNNAGNYSAARARTILSKTAIDDSNTALNLDGTPITTTTACFVSSMPWKTGATDKLLGTDGRPSAAFAANHQPIRLQGIELFNGIYESDADLIANAVKDNDNLGRIELYRVFDITKASKTSTANYTKIGEFAARDKTTNDSWRYAEDFTLSNGVIIPTGLTATSTTGMCDAIGANPLTSQGLRQVRRFGDLWDGGAVRRFRRVPLERPRESRVVHRGPPFCARSHEGVA
;
A
#
# COMPACT_ATOMS: atom_id res chain seq x y z
N LYS A 1 14.84 18.35 15.72
CA LYS A 1 13.44 18.83 15.57
C LYS A 1 12.48 17.71 15.87
N ARG A 2 11.29 18.02 16.40
CA ARG A 2 10.43 16.99 16.97
C ARG A 2 8.95 17.35 16.88
N VAL A 3 8.11 16.32 16.95
CA VAL A 3 6.68 16.45 17.28
C VAL A 3 6.41 15.55 18.49
N ILE A 4 5.62 16.04 19.44
CA ILE A 4 5.28 15.31 20.65
C ILE A 4 3.94 14.63 20.42
N ILE A 5 3.87 13.33 20.73
CA ILE A 5 2.66 12.52 20.66
C ILE A 5 2.44 11.81 21.99
N ALA A 6 1.23 11.31 22.22
CA ALA A 6 0.98 10.43 23.36
C ALA A 6 1.79 9.13 23.24
N THR A 7 2.41 8.69 24.33
CA THR A 7 3.23 7.47 24.38
C THR A 7 2.44 6.24 23.93
N SER A 8 1.13 6.18 24.21
CA SER A 8 0.24 5.11 23.75
C SER A 8 0.18 4.93 22.23
N TYR A 9 0.56 5.94 21.44
CA TYR A 9 0.56 5.89 19.97
C TYR A 9 1.96 5.76 19.36
N ALA A 10 3.03 5.82 20.16
CA ALA A 10 4.40 5.83 19.66
C ALA A 10 4.80 4.53 18.94
N ASN A 11 4.12 3.42 19.22
CA ASN A 11 4.36 2.13 18.55
C ASN A 11 3.80 2.07 17.13
N ASN A 12 2.95 3.01 16.73
CA ASN A 12 2.44 3.11 15.36
C ASN A 12 3.39 3.85 14.41
N PHE A 13 4.53 4.33 14.93
CA PHE A 13 5.51 5.14 14.23
C PHE A 13 6.90 4.53 14.34
N ASP A 14 7.32 3.87 13.28
CA ASP A 14 8.61 3.19 13.24
C ASP A 14 9.74 4.14 12.83
N VAL A 15 10.92 3.94 13.41
CA VAL A 15 12.12 4.69 13.01
C VAL A 15 12.47 4.32 11.57
N GLY A 16 12.74 5.34 10.75
CA GLY A 16 12.90 5.22 9.30
C GLY A 16 11.62 5.47 8.51
N SER A 17 10.44 5.29 9.12
CA SER A 17 9.16 5.60 8.47
C SER A 17 8.97 7.11 8.32
N THR A 18 8.02 7.49 7.47
CA THR A 18 7.79 8.89 7.09
C THR A 18 6.47 9.39 7.66
N VAL A 19 6.40 10.68 8.00
CA VAL A 19 5.21 11.34 8.53
C VAL A 19 4.95 12.70 7.90
N ASN A 20 3.68 13.07 7.82
CA ASN A 20 3.28 14.47 7.73
C ASN A 20 2.89 14.98 9.13
N VAL A 21 3.05 16.28 9.32
CA VAL A 21 2.56 17.02 10.49
C VAL A 21 1.78 18.24 10.01
N GLY A 22 0.56 18.41 10.50
CA GLY A 22 -0.29 19.52 10.08
C GLY A 22 -1.64 19.53 10.77
N THR A 23 -2.47 20.54 10.49
CA THR A 23 -3.75 20.81 11.16
C THR A 23 -4.93 19.99 10.65
N ASP A 24 -4.72 19.14 9.64
CA ASP A 24 -5.76 18.31 9.04
C ASP A 24 -5.41 16.82 9.14
N LYS A 25 -6.45 16.02 9.35
CA LYS A 25 -6.41 14.56 9.38
C LYS A 25 -6.38 13.96 7.97
N GLU A 26 -6.85 14.69 6.96
CA GLU A 26 -6.96 14.16 5.62
C GLU A 26 -5.68 14.30 4.80
N ARG A 27 -5.09 13.16 4.40
CA ARG A 27 -3.75 13.10 3.78
C ARG A 27 -3.62 13.86 2.46
N ASN A 28 -4.71 14.03 1.74
CA ASN A 28 -4.75 14.77 0.47
C ASN A 28 -4.87 16.28 0.64
N ASN A 29 -5.23 16.74 1.85
CA ASN A 29 -5.43 18.16 2.10
C ASN A 29 -4.08 18.81 2.42
N ALA A 30 -3.90 20.05 1.94
CA ALA A 30 -2.71 20.84 2.24
C ALA A 30 -2.51 21.04 3.76
N GLY A 31 -3.61 21.08 4.51
CA GLY A 31 -3.60 21.16 5.96
C GLY A 31 -2.89 19.97 6.64
N ASN A 32 -2.83 18.79 6.02
CA ASN A 32 -2.19 17.62 6.65
C ASN A 32 -0.68 17.74 6.77
N TYR A 33 -0.08 18.56 5.92
CA TYR A 33 1.36 18.80 5.89
C TYR A 33 1.72 20.27 6.09
N SER A 34 0.83 21.06 6.70
CA SER A 34 1.01 22.50 6.90
C SER A 34 2.23 22.86 7.76
N ALA A 35 2.66 21.97 8.67
CA ALA A 35 3.87 22.14 9.47
C ALA A 35 5.06 21.37 8.89
N ALA A 36 4.82 20.15 8.40
CA ALA A 36 5.87 19.32 7.83
C ALA A 36 5.30 18.29 6.84
N ARG A 37 5.95 18.16 5.68
CA ARG A 37 5.62 17.14 4.68
C ARG A 37 6.72 16.08 4.62
N ALA A 38 6.31 14.82 4.57
CA ALA A 38 7.14 13.66 4.27
C ALA A 38 8.48 13.62 5.05
N ARG A 39 8.43 13.85 6.36
CA ARG A 39 9.60 13.79 7.23
C ARG A 39 9.88 12.37 7.71
N THR A 40 11.12 11.94 7.64
CA THR A 40 11.60 10.67 8.18
C THR A 40 11.79 10.78 9.69
N ILE A 41 11.32 9.77 10.42
CA ILE A 41 11.57 9.62 11.86
C ILE A 41 12.99 9.07 12.04
N LEU A 42 13.86 9.84 12.68
CA LEU A 42 15.25 9.47 12.94
C LEU A 42 15.42 8.71 14.26
N SER A 43 14.63 9.06 15.27
CA SER A 43 14.62 8.40 16.57
C SER A 43 13.35 8.75 17.36
N LYS A 44 13.11 8.01 18.44
CA LYS A 44 12.06 8.28 19.42
C LYS A 44 12.72 8.54 20.77
N THR A 45 12.25 9.55 21.49
CA THR A 45 12.73 9.89 22.83
C THR A 45 11.55 9.95 23.77
N ALA A 46 11.53 9.10 24.80
CA ALA A 46 10.58 9.24 25.90
C ALA A 46 10.87 10.56 26.60
N ILE A 47 9.84 11.39 26.73
CA ILE A 47 9.91 12.64 27.48
C ILE A 47 9.51 12.35 28.93
N ASP A 48 8.35 11.71 29.08
CA ASP A 48 7.74 11.26 30.32
C ASP A 48 6.84 10.05 30.02
N ASP A 49 6.12 9.54 31.03
CA ASP A 49 5.26 8.36 30.90
C ASP A 49 4.13 8.54 29.86
N SER A 50 3.69 9.78 29.64
CA SER A 50 2.56 10.12 28.78
C SER A 50 2.96 10.65 27.40
N ASN A 51 4.19 11.12 27.24
CA ASN A 51 4.66 11.86 26.07
C ASN A 51 5.92 11.25 25.46
N THR A 52 5.90 11.08 24.14
CA THR A 52 7.05 10.66 23.35
C THR A 52 7.32 11.66 22.25
N ALA A 53 8.58 12.07 22.10
CA ALA A 53 9.03 12.86 20.96
C ALA A 53 9.39 11.96 19.79
N LEU A 54 8.83 12.24 18.61
CA LEU A 54 9.35 11.74 17.33
C LEU A 54 10.37 12.75 16.81
N ASN A 55 11.64 12.37 16.74
CA ASN A 55 12.69 13.22 16.20
C ASN A 55 12.75 13.08 14.68
N LEU A 56 12.61 14.19 13.94
CA LEU A 56 12.41 14.20 12.49
C LEU A 56 13.61 14.76 11.71
N ASP A 57 13.71 14.49 10.40
CA ASP A 57 14.82 14.89 9.49
C ASP A 57 14.65 16.24 8.75
N GLY A 58 15.67 17.11 8.69
CA GLY A 58 15.64 18.42 8.01
C GLY A 58 15.35 19.63 8.92
N THR A 59 14.71 20.69 8.41
CA THR A 59 14.54 22.00 9.11
C THR A 59 13.56 21.98 10.30
N PRO A 60 13.76 22.83 11.33
CA PRO A 60 12.85 22.97 12.47
C PRO A 60 11.38 23.19 12.06
N ILE A 61 10.46 22.74 12.89
CA ILE A 61 9.01 22.83 12.67
C ILE A 61 8.34 23.42 13.90
N THR A 62 7.26 24.16 13.68
CA THR A 62 6.37 24.65 14.74
C THR A 62 5.12 23.78 14.76
N THR A 63 4.75 23.27 15.94
CA THR A 63 3.58 22.42 16.14
C THR A 63 2.69 22.98 17.23
N THR A 64 1.38 22.90 17.03
CA THR A 64 0.38 23.25 18.05
C THR A 64 -0.44 22.02 18.43
N THR A 65 -1.29 22.12 19.46
CA THR A 65 -2.23 21.05 19.83
C THR A 65 -3.29 20.77 18.76
N ALA A 66 -3.45 21.66 17.78
CA ALA A 66 -4.29 21.44 16.61
C ALA A 66 -3.61 20.59 15.53
N CYS A 67 -2.29 20.35 15.63
CA CYS A 67 -1.59 19.51 14.68
C CYS A 67 -1.87 18.02 14.92
N PHE A 68 -1.79 17.24 13.86
CA PHE A 68 -1.85 15.79 13.83
C PHE A 68 -0.59 15.23 13.16
N VAL A 69 -0.18 14.05 13.57
CA VAL A 69 0.87 13.26 12.93
C VAL A 69 0.22 12.15 12.13
N SER A 70 0.53 12.11 10.84
CA SER A 70 0.00 11.11 9.91
C SER A 70 1.13 10.30 9.32
N SER A 71 1.08 8.97 9.43
CA SER A 71 1.99 8.07 8.72
C SER A 71 1.94 8.35 7.21
N MET A 72 3.08 8.31 6.54
CA MET A 72 3.23 8.48 5.09
C MET A 72 4.04 7.32 4.51
N PRO A 73 3.95 7.10 3.19
CA PRO A 73 4.79 6.10 2.54
C PRO A 73 6.26 6.31 2.88
N TRP A 74 6.98 5.21 3.07
CA TRP A 74 8.42 5.23 3.22
C TRP A 74 9.05 5.85 1.97
N LYS A 75 10.09 6.66 2.17
CA LYS A 75 10.88 7.17 1.06
C LYS A 75 11.51 5.99 0.31
N THR A 76 11.62 6.13 -1.00
CA THR A 76 12.36 5.18 -1.83
C THR A 76 13.82 5.11 -1.39
N GLY A 77 14.42 3.93 -1.46
CA GLY A 77 15.79 3.69 -1.00
C GLY A 77 15.90 3.40 0.50
N ALA A 78 14.78 3.12 1.16
CA ALA A 78 14.76 2.67 2.56
C ALA A 78 15.53 1.35 2.76
N THR A 79 15.66 0.56 1.70
CA THR A 79 16.36 -0.74 1.66
C THR A 79 17.77 -0.67 1.08
N ASP A 80 18.27 0.51 0.68
CA ASP A 80 19.59 0.65 0.03
C ASP A 80 20.75 0.17 0.91
N LYS A 81 20.61 0.30 2.23
CA LYS A 81 21.63 -0.09 3.21
C LYS A 81 21.61 -1.58 3.55
N LEU A 82 20.72 -2.37 2.96
CA LEU A 82 20.69 -3.80 3.22
C LEU A 82 21.93 -4.47 2.64
N LEU A 83 22.54 -5.33 3.46
CA LEU A 83 23.63 -6.20 3.06
C LEU A 83 23.03 -7.49 2.49
N GLY A 84 23.21 -7.75 1.19
CA GLY A 84 22.67 -8.94 0.50
C GLY A 84 21.35 -8.68 -0.23
N THR A 85 20.99 -9.55 -1.18
CA THR A 85 19.91 -9.28 -2.16
C THR A 85 18.54 -9.05 -1.53
N ASP A 86 18.21 -9.79 -0.48
CA ASP A 86 16.88 -9.80 0.13
C ASP A 86 16.94 -9.42 1.60
N GLY A 87 15.91 -8.72 2.09
CA GLY A 87 15.82 -8.41 3.50
C GLY A 87 14.87 -7.27 3.82
N ARG A 88 14.97 -6.77 5.05
CA ARG A 88 14.18 -5.64 5.54
C ARG A 88 15.04 -4.72 6.40
N PRO A 89 14.79 -3.39 6.39
CA PRO A 89 15.67 -2.40 7.04
C PRO A 89 15.94 -2.64 8.52
N SER A 90 14.99 -3.24 9.25
CA SER A 90 15.12 -3.43 10.69
C SER A 90 14.39 -4.67 11.19
N ALA A 91 15.04 -5.42 12.08
CA ALA A 91 14.39 -6.47 12.84
C ALA A 91 13.63 -5.96 14.07
N ALA A 92 13.81 -4.69 14.46
CA ALA A 92 13.28 -4.13 15.70
C ALA A 92 11.77 -3.84 15.70
N PHE A 93 11.15 -3.83 14.51
CA PHE A 93 9.71 -3.66 14.35
C PHE A 93 9.14 -4.74 13.43
N ALA A 94 7.80 -4.84 13.43
CA ALA A 94 7.09 -5.88 12.71
C ALA A 94 7.44 -5.85 11.21
N ALA A 95 7.57 -7.04 10.61
CA ALA A 95 7.94 -7.14 9.19
C ALA A 95 6.93 -6.47 8.27
N ASN A 96 5.67 -6.40 8.71
CA ASN A 96 4.57 -5.76 8.00
C ASN A 96 4.45 -4.25 8.27
N HIS A 97 5.48 -3.56 8.77
CA HIS A 97 5.47 -2.10 8.97
C HIS A 97 6.55 -1.37 8.16
N GLN A 98 7.29 -2.10 7.33
CA GLN A 98 8.49 -1.60 6.65
C GLN A 98 8.60 -2.16 5.24
N PRO A 99 9.23 -1.43 4.32
CA PRO A 99 9.52 -1.96 3.00
C PRO A 99 10.49 -3.13 3.12
N ILE A 100 10.49 -3.98 2.11
CA ILE A 100 11.44 -5.08 1.99
C ILE A 100 12.16 -4.96 0.66
N ARG A 101 13.36 -5.54 0.58
CA ARG A 101 14.00 -5.84 -0.70
C ARG A 101 13.80 -7.31 -1.00
N LEU A 102 13.27 -7.59 -2.18
CA LEU A 102 13.13 -8.94 -2.70
C LEU A 102 13.69 -8.96 -4.12
N GLN A 103 14.69 -9.81 -4.33
CA GLN A 103 15.47 -9.93 -5.57
C GLN A 103 16.02 -8.60 -6.07
N GLY A 104 16.48 -7.74 -5.15
CA GLY A 104 17.02 -6.43 -5.48
C GLY A 104 15.96 -5.35 -5.75
N ILE A 105 14.67 -5.67 -5.69
CA ILE A 105 13.56 -4.72 -5.87
C ILE A 105 13.03 -4.31 -4.51
N GLU A 106 12.97 -2.99 -4.27
CA GLU A 106 12.29 -2.43 -3.10
C GLU A 106 10.77 -2.50 -3.29
N LEU A 107 10.10 -3.08 -2.31
CA LEU A 107 8.66 -3.32 -2.32
C LEU A 107 8.04 -2.86 -1.02
N PHE A 108 6.73 -2.61 -1.08
CA PHE A 108 5.87 -2.27 0.04
C PHE A 108 6.24 -0.96 0.76
N ASN A 109 6.53 0.09 0.02
CA ASN A 109 6.80 1.41 0.61
C ASN A 109 5.56 2.07 1.23
N GLY A 110 4.40 1.41 1.24
CA GLY A 110 3.13 2.00 1.70
C GLY A 110 2.44 2.88 0.64
N ILE A 111 2.83 2.70 -0.63
CA ILE A 111 2.12 3.20 -1.80
C ILE A 111 1.34 2.07 -2.48
N TYR A 112 0.43 2.43 -3.37
CA TYR A 112 -0.13 1.46 -4.28
C TYR A 112 0.91 1.04 -5.31
N GLU A 113 1.11 -0.26 -5.42
CA GLU A 113 2.06 -0.86 -6.34
C GLU A 113 1.29 -1.51 -7.48
N SER A 114 1.75 -1.28 -8.71
CA SER A 114 1.07 -1.74 -9.91
C SER A 114 2.06 -2.33 -10.89
N ASP A 115 1.66 -3.45 -11.49
CA ASP A 115 2.44 -4.13 -12.51
C ASP A 115 2.25 -3.37 -13.83
N ALA A 116 3.25 -2.57 -14.21
CA ALA A 116 3.12 -1.61 -15.33
C ALA A 116 2.94 -2.30 -16.68
N ASP A 117 3.47 -3.51 -16.82
CA ASP A 117 3.41 -4.35 -18.01
C ASP A 117 2.16 -5.25 -18.04
N LEU A 118 1.32 -5.22 -17.00
CA LEU A 118 0.07 -5.98 -16.94
C LEU A 118 -1.16 -5.09 -16.99
N ILE A 119 -2.16 -5.56 -17.73
CA ILE A 119 -3.52 -5.03 -17.68
C ILE A 119 -4.51 -6.19 -17.54
N ALA A 120 -5.59 -5.92 -16.83
CA ALA A 120 -6.70 -6.85 -16.68
C ALA A 120 -7.91 -6.32 -17.46
N ASN A 121 -8.65 -7.21 -18.11
CA ASN A 121 -9.91 -6.87 -18.78
C ASN A 121 -11.06 -7.60 -18.08
N ALA A 122 -11.93 -6.85 -17.43
CA ALA A 122 -13.15 -7.40 -16.83
C ALA A 122 -14.22 -7.57 -17.91
N VAL A 123 -14.56 -8.81 -18.23
CA VAL A 123 -15.50 -9.17 -19.29
C VAL A 123 -16.72 -9.82 -18.66
N LYS A 124 -17.90 -9.31 -19.03
CA LYS A 124 -19.18 -9.92 -18.69
C LYS A 124 -19.56 -10.87 -19.81
N ASP A 125 -19.62 -12.17 -19.52
CA ASP A 125 -19.99 -13.18 -20.51
C ASP A 125 -21.50 -13.30 -20.63
N ASN A 126 -22.17 -13.28 -19.48
CA ASN A 126 -23.63 -13.19 -19.37
C ASN A 126 -24.01 -12.60 -18.00
N ASP A 127 -25.32 -12.53 -17.71
CA ASP A 127 -25.81 -11.96 -16.45
C ASP A 127 -25.38 -12.73 -15.19
N ASN A 128 -25.00 -14.00 -15.33
CA ASN A 128 -24.63 -14.87 -14.22
C ASN A 128 -23.13 -15.16 -14.15
N LEU A 129 -22.35 -14.82 -15.18
CA LEU A 129 -20.93 -15.18 -15.26
C LEU A 129 -20.09 -14.09 -15.93
N GLY A 130 -18.96 -13.76 -15.33
CA GLY A 130 -17.96 -12.86 -15.88
C GLY A 130 -16.55 -13.35 -15.57
N ARG A 131 -15.59 -12.93 -16.38
CA ARG A 131 -14.19 -13.32 -16.28
C ARG A 131 -13.28 -12.11 -16.24
N ILE A 132 -12.05 -12.32 -15.79
CA ILE A 132 -11.01 -11.30 -15.76
C ILE A 132 -9.83 -11.83 -16.53
N GLU A 133 -9.65 -11.30 -17.72
CA GLU A 133 -8.57 -11.69 -18.62
C GLU A 133 -7.32 -10.89 -18.27
N LEU A 134 -6.16 -11.56 -18.25
CA LEU A 134 -4.88 -10.94 -18.00
C LEU A 134 -4.06 -10.85 -19.28
N TYR A 135 -3.48 -9.68 -19.46
CA TYR A 135 -2.70 -9.33 -20.64
C TYR A 135 -1.35 -8.76 -20.22
N ARG A 136 -0.28 -9.14 -20.92
CA ARG A 136 1.07 -8.61 -20.73
C ARG A 136 1.55 -7.90 -21.98
N VAL A 137 2.16 -6.72 -21.82
CA VAL A 137 2.93 -6.05 -22.87
C VAL A 137 4.40 -6.33 -22.65
N PHE A 138 5.08 -6.89 -23.65
CA PHE A 138 6.51 -7.19 -23.56
C PHE A 138 7.38 -5.97 -23.88
N ASP A 139 6.86 -5.05 -24.68
CA ASP A 139 7.48 -3.77 -25.00
C ASP A 139 6.74 -2.64 -24.26
N ILE A 140 7.26 -2.27 -23.08
CA ILE A 140 6.58 -1.32 -22.19
C ILE A 140 6.32 0.05 -22.85
N THR A 141 7.08 0.41 -23.89
CA THR A 141 6.88 1.66 -24.64
C THR A 141 5.55 1.68 -25.40
N LYS A 142 4.96 0.50 -25.63
CA LYS A 142 3.66 0.31 -26.29
C LYS A 142 2.51 0.10 -25.31
N ALA A 143 2.75 0.27 -24.01
CA ALA A 143 1.73 0.15 -23.00
C ALA A 143 0.58 1.13 -23.25
N SER A 144 -0.66 0.64 -23.15
CA SER A 144 -1.86 1.42 -23.43
C SER A 144 -2.85 1.34 -22.27
N LYS A 145 -3.63 2.40 -22.11
CA LYS A 145 -4.71 2.50 -21.11
C LYS A 145 -6.06 2.03 -21.66
N THR A 146 -6.19 1.99 -22.99
CA THR A 146 -7.48 1.87 -23.69
C THR A 146 -7.51 0.73 -24.71
N SER A 147 -6.40 0.02 -24.88
CA SER A 147 -6.28 -1.05 -25.88
C SER A 147 -5.37 -2.17 -25.39
N THR A 148 -5.75 -3.39 -25.77
CA THR A 148 -4.96 -4.62 -25.60
C THR A 148 -4.21 -5.00 -26.88
N ALA A 149 -4.23 -4.20 -27.95
CA ALA A 149 -3.69 -4.58 -29.27
C ALA A 149 -2.18 -4.93 -29.24
N ASN A 150 -1.39 -4.25 -28.42
CA ASN A 150 0.04 -4.53 -28.23
C ASN A 150 0.32 -5.52 -27.09
N TYR A 151 -0.73 -6.07 -26.48
CA TYR A 151 -0.62 -6.98 -25.36
C TYR A 151 -0.93 -8.41 -25.81
N THR A 152 -0.29 -9.38 -25.16
CA THR A 152 -0.59 -10.79 -25.32
C THR A 152 -1.45 -11.25 -24.15
N LYS A 153 -2.58 -11.94 -24.39
CA LYS A 153 -3.35 -12.59 -23.32
C LYS A 153 -2.48 -13.68 -22.71
N ILE A 154 -2.24 -13.64 -21.41
CA ILE A 154 -1.37 -14.59 -20.70
C ILE A 154 -2.16 -15.56 -19.82
N GLY A 155 -3.44 -15.26 -19.57
CA GLY A 155 -4.33 -16.12 -18.79
C GLY A 155 -5.54 -15.35 -18.32
N GLU A 156 -6.20 -15.88 -17.31
CA GLU A 156 -7.40 -15.29 -16.72
C GLU A 156 -7.57 -15.77 -15.28
N PHE A 157 -8.15 -14.93 -14.43
CA PHE A 157 -8.53 -15.34 -13.08
C PHE A 157 -9.77 -16.22 -13.13
N ALA A 158 -9.98 -17.03 -12.09
CA ALA A 158 -11.20 -17.83 -11.93
C ALA A 158 -12.46 -16.96 -12.08
N ALA A 159 -13.39 -17.44 -12.90
CA ALA A 159 -14.61 -16.72 -13.27
C ALA A 159 -15.46 -16.37 -12.05
N ARG A 160 -16.17 -15.24 -12.12
CA ARG A 160 -17.06 -14.76 -11.06
C ARG A 160 -18.51 -14.90 -11.49
N ASP A 161 -19.29 -15.48 -10.61
CA ASP A 161 -20.74 -15.54 -10.70
C ASP A 161 -21.40 -14.48 -9.79
N LYS A 162 -22.73 -14.47 -9.72
CA LYS A 162 -23.48 -13.54 -8.85
C LYS A 162 -23.13 -13.67 -7.37
N THR A 163 -22.70 -14.84 -6.91
CA THR A 163 -22.37 -15.08 -5.49
C THR A 163 -20.94 -14.68 -5.15
N THR A 164 -20.07 -14.58 -6.16
CA THR A 164 -18.63 -14.33 -6.05
C THR A 164 -18.17 -13.01 -6.66
N ASN A 165 -19.04 -12.32 -7.38
CA ASN A 165 -18.81 -10.96 -7.88
C ASN A 165 -18.71 -9.95 -6.73
N ASP A 166 -17.88 -8.92 -6.92
CA ASP A 166 -17.72 -7.82 -5.95
C ASP A 166 -17.29 -8.30 -4.56
N SER A 167 -16.46 -9.35 -4.54
CA SER A 167 -15.95 -9.92 -3.30
C SER A 167 -14.50 -10.38 -3.44
N TRP A 168 -13.80 -10.33 -2.31
CA TRP A 168 -12.45 -10.89 -2.18
C TRP A 168 -12.54 -12.41 -2.14
N ARG A 169 -11.81 -13.08 -3.04
CA ARG A 169 -11.72 -14.55 -3.05
C ARG A 169 -10.28 -14.98 -2.98
N TYR A 170 -10.02 -15.89 -2.06
CA TYR A 170 -8.69 -16.42 -1.82
C TYR A 170 -8.38 -17.50 -2.85
N ALA A 171 -7.16 -17.45 -3.36
CA ALA A 171 -6.68 -18.43 -4.31
C ALA A 171 -6.27 -19.73 -3.61
N GLU A 172 -6.61 -20.83 -4.25
CA GLU A 172 -6.25 -22.17 -3.79
C GLU A 172 -4.84 -22.54 -4.25
N ASP A 173 -4.50 -22.17 -5.49
CA ASP A 173 -3.23 -22.45 -6.13
C ASP A 173 -2.90 -21.36 -7.18
N PHE A 174 -1.89 -21.59 -8.02
CA PHE A 174 -1.54 -20.70 -9.12
C PHE A 174 -1.07 -21.46 -10.36
N THR A 175 -1.08 -20.73 -11.47
CA THR A 175 -0.38 -21.09 -12.69
C THR A 175 0.71 -20.05 -12.98
N LEU A 176 1.76 -20.47 -13.67
CA LEU A 176 2.82 -19.58 -14.13
C LEU A 176 2.70 -19.42 -15.64
N SER A 177 2.52 -18.18 -16.11
CA SER A 177 2.44 -17.89 -17.54
C SER A 177 3.26 -16.63 -17.84
N ASN A 178 4.20 -16.76 -18.78
CA ASN A 178 5.10 -15.68 -19.19
C ASN A 178 5.75 -14.95 -17.99
N GLY A 179 6.21 -15.69 -16.97
CA GLY A 179 6.84 -15.12 -15.77
C GLY A 179 5.89 -14.41 -14.81
N VAL A 180 4.57 -14.56 -14.97
CA VAL A 180 3.54 -14.01 -14.08
C VAL A 180 2.83 -15.13 -13.36
N ILE A 181 2.75 -15.04 -12.04
CA ILE A 181 1.93 -15.91 -11.21
C ILE A 181 0.46 -15.44 -11.34
N ILE A 182 -0.38 -16.34 -11.85
CA ILE A 182 -1.81 -16.16 -12.04
C ILE A 182 -2.55 -17.08 -11.06
N PRO A 183 -3.14 -16.54 -9.97
CA PRO A 183 -3.82 -17.36 -8.98
C PRO A 183 -5.09 -18.00 -9.54
N THR A 184 -5.38 -19.21 -9.06
CA THR A 184 -6.51 -20.04 -9.45
C THR A 184 -7.35 -20.42 -8.24
N GLY A 185 -8.60 -20.81 -8.49
CA GLY A 185 -9.54 -21.15 -7.43
C GLY A 185 -10.15 -19.94 -6.74
N LEU A 186 -11.15 -20.20 -5.90
CA LEU A 186 -11.94 -19.16 -5.20
C LEU A 186 -12.35 -19.56 -3.78
N THR A 187 -12.10 -20.80 -3.37
CA THR A 187 -12.69 -21.37 -2.14
C THR A 187 -11.75 -21.36 -0.92
N ALA A 188 -10.51 -20.93 -1.10
CA ALA A 188 -9.55 -20.83 -0.01
C ALA A 188 -9.94 -19.76 1.03
N THR A 189 -9.10 -19.62 2.06
CA THR A 189 -9.30 -18.68 3.15
C THR A 189 -8.04 -17.87 3.42
N SER A 190 -8.09 -16.95 4.40
CA SER A 190 -6.92 -16.23 4.89
C SER A 190 -5.85 -17.11 5.56
N THR A 191 -6.13 -18.40 5.73
CA THR A 191 -5.27 -19.39 6.39
C THR A 191 -5.08 -20.69 5.59
N THR A 192 -5.67 -20.80 4.40
CA THR A 192 -5.57 -21.99 3.53
C THR A 192 -5.24 -21.59 2.09
N GLY A 193 -4.72 -22.52 1.29
CA GLY A 193 -4.27 -22.24 -0.08
C GLY A 193 -3.11 -21.24 -0.09
N MET A 194 -3.12 -20.31 -1.05
CA MET A 194 -2.10 -19.26 -1.15
C MET A 194 -2.23 -18.17 -0.07
N CYS A 195 -3.36 -18.13 0.65
CA CYS A 195 -3.70 -17.07 1.62
C CYS A 195 -3.78 -15.65 1.03
N ASP A 196 -3.77 -15.54 -0.31
CA ASP A 196 -3.86 -14.31 -1.09
C ASP A 196 -5.21 -14.18 -1.78
N ALA A 197 -5.80 -12.98 -1.74
CA ALA A 197 -7.12 -12.74 -2.32
C ALA A 197 -7.11 -11.79 -3.52
N ILE A 198 -8.00 -12.08 -4.48
CA ILE A 198 -8.28 -11.22 -5.63
C ILE A 198 -9.68 -10.63 -5.47
N GLY A 199 -9.76 -9.30 -5.57
CA GLY A 199 -11.01 -8.55 -5.60
C GLY A 199 -11.38 -8.26 -7.05
N ALA A 200 -12.54 -8.74 -7.49
CA ALA A 200 -13.00 -8.55 -8.86
C ALA A 200 -14.52 -8.49 -8.96
N ASN A 201 -15.01 -7.67 -9.88
CA ASN A 201 -16.44 -7.44 -10.09
C ASN A 201 -16.83 -7.35 -11.58
N PRO A 202 -16.51 -8.38 -12.40
CA PRO A 202 -16.72 -8.33 -13.84
C PRO A 202 -18.19 -8.29 -14.26
N LEU A 203 -19.15 -8.62 -13.39
CA LEU A 203 -20.59 -8.52 -13.70
C LEU A 203 -21.13 -7.09 -13.57
N THR A 204 -20.57 -6.29 -12.65
CA THR A 204 -21.06 -4.95 -12.33
C THR A 204 -20.18 -3.85 -12.87
N SER A 205 -18.94 -4.15 -13.24
CA SER A 205 -18.00 -3.16 -13.76
C SER A 205 -17.05 -3.82 -14.78
N GLN A 206 -17.27 -3.53 -16.06
CA GLN A 206 -16.50 -4.10 -17.18
C GLN A 206 -15.38 -3.17 -17.65
N GLY A 207 -14.44 -3.72 -18.44
CA GLY A 207 -13.42 -2.98 -19.14
C GLY A 207 -12.01 -3.13 -18.56
N LEU A 208 -11.09 -2.33 -19.11
CA LEU A 208 -9.66 -2.40 -18.79
C LEU A 208 -9.34 -1.79 -17.43
N ARG A 209 -8.46 -2.48 -16.71
CA ARG A 209 -8.08 -2.21 -15.32
C ARG A 209 -6.58 -2.40 -15.15
N GLN A 210 -6.01 -1.64 -14.22
CA GLN A 210 -4.64 -1.83 -13.80
C GLN A 210 -4.54 -3.00 -12.82
N VAL A 211 -3.53 -3.85 -13.00
CA VAL A 211 -3.20 -4.88 -12.02
C VAL A 211 -2.41 -4.25 -10.88
N ARG A 212 -2.96 -4.29 -9.68
CA ARG A 212 -2.32 -3.77 -8.46
C ARG A 212 -1.86 -4.93 -7.61
N ARG A 213 -0.75 -4.79 -6.93
CA ARG A 213 -0.24 -5.80 -5.99
C ARG A 213 -0.18 -5.20 -4.58
N PHE A 214 -0.08 -6.07 -3.58
CA PHE A 214 0.41 -5.73 -2.25
C PHE A 214 -0.50 -4.91 -1.31
N GLY A 215 -1.83 -4.90 -1.51
CA GLY A 215 -2.75 -4.38 -0.48
C GLY A 215 -3.40 -3.02 -0.76
N ASP A 216 -4.24 -2.60 0.20
CA ASP A 216 -4.87 -1.27 0.22
C ASP A 216 -4.22 -0.38 1.26
N LEU A 217 -4.23 0.94 1.03
CA LEU A 217 -3.69 1.96 1.95
C LEU A 217 -4.45 2.10 3.29
N TRP A 218 -5.48 1.29 3.53
CA TRP A 218 -6.41 1.45 4.64
C TRP A 218 -5.80 1.21 6.03
N ASP A 219 -4.71 0.46 6.14
CA ASP A 219 -4.20 0.01 7.45
C ASP A 219 -3.10 0.90 8.07
N GLY A 220 -2.87 2.11 7.54
CA GLY A 220 -1.88 3.04 8.08
C GLY A 220 -0.43 2.56 7.87
N GLY A 221 0.43 2.67 8.90
CA GLY A 221 1.83 2.22 8.86
C GLY A 221 2.02 0.70 8.71
N ALA A 222 0.93 -0.07 8.69
CA ALA A 222 0.97 -1.49 8.37
C ALA A 222 1.15 -1.69 6.85
N VAL A 223 2.42 -1.80 6.46
CA VAL A 223 2.90 -2.41 5.22
C VAL A 223 2.42 -3.88 5.12
N ARG A 224 1.21 -4.12 4.65
CA ARG A 224 0.65 -5.48 4.65
C ARG A 224 1.35 -6.38 3.63
N ARG A 225 1.75 -7.55 4.14
CA ARG A 225 2.05 -8.83 3.46
C ARG A 225 1.22 -8.97 2.16
N PHE A 226 1.77 -9.60 1.11
CA PHE A 226 1.02 -10.16 -0.03
C PHE A 226 -0.40 -10.52 0.45
N ARG A 227 -1.40 -9.73 0.04
CA ARG A 227 -2.78 -9.94 0.51
C ARG A 227 -3.85 -9.57 -0.49
N ARG A 228 -3.58 -8.67 -1.45
CA ARG A 228 -4.65 -8.11 -2.29
C ARG A 228 -4.16 -7.67 -3.66
N VAL A 229 -4.90 -8.06 -4.69
CA VAL A 229 -4.91 -7.45 -6.03
C VAL A 229 -6.23 -6.70 -6.21
N PRO A 230 -6.31 -5.40 -5.87
CA PRO A 230 -7.49 -4.59 -6.19
C PRO A 230 -7.49 -4.21 -7.67
N LEU A 231 -8.57 -4.51 -8.39
CA LEU A 231 -8.76 -4.12 -9.79
C LEU A 231 -9.56 -2.80 -9.95
N GLU A 232 -9.75 -2.05 -8.88
CA GLU A 232 -10.95 -1.19 -8.73
C GLU A 232 -10.95 0.20 -9.40
N ARG A 233 -9.89 0.73 -10.02
CA ARG A 233 -9.95 2.15 -10.49
C ARG A 233 -9.34 2.44 -11.87
N PRO A 234 -9.94 3.37 -12.65
CA PRO A 234 -9.26 4.05 -13.76
C PRO A 234 -7.98 4.72 -13.27
N ARG A 235 -6.95 4.84 -14.12
CA ARG A 235 -5.62 5.40 -13.77
C ARG A 235 -5.71 6.86 -13.31
N GLU A 236 -6.05 7.08 -12.06
CA GLU A 236 -5.72 8.26 -11.29
C GLU A 236 -4.88 7.84 -10.07
N SER A 237 -3.67 8.38 -9.99
CA SER A 237 -2.90 8.42 -8.76
C SER A 237 -3.60 9.36 -7.78
N ARG A 238 -4.57 8.84 -7.03
CA ARG A 238 -5.10 9.50 -5.84
C ARG A 238 -4.87 8.59 -4.64
N VAL A 239 -4.02 9.08 -3.74
CA VAL A 239 -3.98 8.65 -2.35
C VAL A 239 -5.41 8.80 -1.83
N VAL A 240 -6.00 7.75 -1.23
CA VAL A 240 -7.35 7.82 -0.63
C VAL A 240 -7.28 7.01 0.67
N HIS A 241 -7.52 7.70 1.80
CA HIS A 241 -8.09 7.30 3.13
C HIS A 241 -7.95 5.83 3.61
N ARG A 242 -7.71 5.42 4.88
CA ARG A 242 -7.74 6.02 6.24
C ARG A 242 -7.03 5.10 7.25
N GLY A 243 -5.84 5.45 7.73
CA GLY A 243 -5.36 5.03 9.07
C GLY A 243 -5.54 6.18 10.06
N PRO A 244 -5.86 5.95 11.35
CA PRO A 244 -6.20 7.03 12.28
C PRO A 244 -4.99 7.95 12.49
N PRO A 245 -5.11 9.26 12.22
CA PRO A 245 -4.08 10.24 12.57
C PRO A 245 -4.09 10.50 14.07
N PHE A 246 -2.91 10.75 14.65
CA PHE A 246 -2.75 10.96 16.10
C PHE A 246 -2.48 12.43 16.40
N CYS A 247 -3.12 13.01 17.42
CA CYS A 247 -2.93 14.42 17.78
C CYS A 247 -1.49 14.68 18.26
N ALA A 248 -0.90 15.78 17.79
CA ALA A 248 0.30 16.36 18.38
C ALA A 248 -0.05 17.03 19.71
N ARG A 249 0.91 17.08 20.63
CA ARG A 249 0.80 17.77 21.92
C ARG A 249 1.62 19.06 21.93
N SER A 250 1.21 20.03 22.76
CA SER A 250 1.90 21.32 22.90
C SER A 250 3.33 21.13 23.39
N HIS A 251 4.20 22.04 22.95
CA HIS A 251 5.58 22.16 23.43
C HIS A 251 5.68 22.88 24.78
N GLU A 252 4.60 23.54 25.22
CA GLU A 252 4.54 24.26 26.48
C GLU A 252 4.43 23.28 27.66
N GLY A 253 5.47 23.25 28.49
CA GLY A 253 5.51 22.48 29.74
C GLY A 253 6.51 21.31 29.80
N VAL A 254 7.30 21.09 28.76
CA VAL A 254 8.35 20.05 28.76
C VAL A 254 9.72 20.70 28.56
N ALA A 255 10.39 21.00 29.68
CA ALA A 255 11.82 21.24 29.74
C ALA A 255 12.54 19.93 30.07
#